data_AF-A0AAU1Y8B8-F1
#
_entry.id   AF-A0AAU1Y8B8-F1
#
_cell.length_a   1.000
_cell.length_b   1.000
_cell.length_c   1.000
_cell.angle_alpha   90.00
_cell.angle_beta   90.00
_cell.angle_gamma   90.00
#
_symmetry.space_group_name_H-M   'P 1'
#
loop_
_entity.id
_entity.type
_entity.pdbx_description
1 polymer ?
#
loop_
_entity_poly.entity_id
_entity_poly.type
_entity_poly.pdbx_seq_one_letter_code
_entity_poly.pdbx_strand_id
1 'polypeptide(L)'
;MRNRSSRSRRVAVVGAVLAVALGTGGGGAAAAEDEAVVICQTGYVCLQPLLGTQPVLVKEGERATFNPALQVTEVTNMTRVTYCVTGGLSYGLPPGGTQTWDSSVNTVGPRPGPGACLA
;
A
#
# COMPACT_ATOMS: atom_id res chain seq x y z
N MET A 1 -53.55 -32.79 3.72
CA MET A 1 -53.63 -32.76 2.24
C MET A 1 -53.27 -31.38 1.75
N ARG A 2 -52.48 -31.29 0.67
CA ARG A 2 -51.82 -30.09 0.12
C ARG A 2 -52.84 -28.99 -0.22
N ASN A 3 -52.50 -27.72 0.05
CA ASN A 3 -53.03 -26.65 -0.79
C ASN A 3 -51.98 -25.55 -1.04
N ARG A 4 -51.72 -25.34 -2.34
CA ARG A 4 -50.91 -24.25 -2.89
C ARG A 4 -51.71 -22.95 -2.76
N SER A 5 -51.05 -21.82 -2.58
CA SER A 5 -51.40 -20.59 -3.31
C SER A 5 -50.38 -19.49 -3.10
N SER A 6 -49.62 -19.26 -4.17
CA SER A 6 -48.95 -18.01 -4.50
C SER A 6 -49.98 -16.87 -4.59
N ARG A 7 -49.68 -15.70 -4.02
CA ARG A 7 -50.02 -14.37 -4.62
C ARG A 7 -49.48 -13.21 -3.78
N SER A 8 -48.40 -12.65 -4.33
CA SER A 8 -47.98 -11.24 -4.27
C SER A 8 -49.10 -10.23 -4.00
N ARG A 9 -48.88 -9.29 -3.06
CA ARG A 9 -49.47 -7.93 -3.06
C ARG A 9 -48.64 -6.96 -2.19
N ARG A 10 -47.92 -6.11 -2.93
CA ARG A 10 -47.32 -4.79 -2.69
C ARG A 10 -47.84 -4.00 -1.48
N VAL A 11 -46.92 -3.35 -0.74
CA VAL A 11 -47.14 -2.03 -0.13
C VAL A 11 -45.88 -1.18 -0.36
N ALA A 12 -46.07 -0.05 -1.05
CA ALA A 12 -45.09 1.00 -1.24
C ALA A 12 -45.10 1.94 -0.02
N VAL A 13 -43.91 2.40 0.41
CA VAL A 13 -43.81 3.63 1.21
C VAL A 13 -42.85 4.55 0.48
N VAL A 14 -43.41 5.69 0.08
CA VAL A 14 -42.80 6.86 -0.52
C VAL A 14 -42.42 7.83 0.60
N GLY A 15 -41.30 8.53 0.46
CA GLY A 15 -40.94 9.73 1.23
C GLY A 15 -39.81 9.50 2.25
N ALA A 16 -38.76 10.31 2.35
CA ALA A 16 -38.60 11.71 1.96
C ALA A 16 -37.15 12.03 1.58
N VAL A 17 -37.01 12.96 0.62
CA VAL A 17 -35.76 13.62 0.22
C VAL A 17 -35.63 14.91 1.05
N LEU A 18 -34.46 15.15 1.66
CA LEU A 18 -33.88 16.47 1.96
C LEU A 18 -32.41 16.22 2.38
N ALA A 19 -31.39 16.41 1.52
CA ALA A 19 -30.79 17.65 1.02
C ALA A 19 -29.40 17.91 1.66
N VAL A 20 -28.38 17.70 0.83
CA VAL A 20 -27.17 18.52 0.59
C VAL A 20 -26.21 18.82 1.76
N ALA A 21 -25.01 18.24 1.65
CA ALA A 21 -23.77 18.97 1.90
C ALA A 21 -22.82 18.75 0.69
N LEU A 22 -22.56 19.85 -0.02
CA LEU A 22 -21.57 19.96 -1.08
C LEU A 22 -20.17 19.84 -0.47
N GLY A 23 -19.51 18.71 -0.68
CA GLY A 23 -18.07 18.56 -0.47
C GLY A 23 -17.40 18.34 -1.81
N THR A 24 -16.94 19.41 -2.43
CA THR A 24 -16.05 19.37 -3.59
C THR A 24 -14.72 18.76 -3.16
N GLY A 25 -14.51 17.50 -3.53
CA GLY A 25 -13.22 16.81 -3.45
C GLY A 25 -13.16 15.81 -4.59
N GLY A 26 -12.86 16.31 -5.78
CA GLY A 26 -12.57 15.46 -6.93
C GLY A 26 -11.37 14.57 -6.64
N GLY A 27 -11.46 13.33 -7.09
CA GLY A 27 -10.40 12.35 -6.96
C GLY A 27 -10.99 10.98 -7.21
N GLY A 28 -11.13 10.63 -8.49
CA GLY A 28 -11.63 9.33 -8.90
C GLY A 28 -10.85 8.22 -8.22
N ALA A 29 -11.56 7.32 -7.56
CA ALA A 29 -11.01 6.00 -7.30
C ALA A 29 -10.95 5.31 -8.66
N ALA A 30 -9.82 5.48 -9.35
CA ALA A 30 -9.45 4.60 -10.44
C ALA A 30 -9.50 3.18 -9.87
N ALA A 31 -10.42 2.37 -10.41
CA ALA A 31 -10.33 0.93 -10.28
C ALA A 31 -9.03 0.55 -11.00
N ALA A 32 -7.96 0.42 -10.23
CA ALA A 32 -6.68 -0.06 -10.71
C ALA A 32 -6.89 -1.47 -11.25
N GLU A 33 -6.34 -1.67 -12.43
CA GLU A 33 -6.55 -2.81 -13.31
C GLU A 33 -5.99 -4.09 -12.69
N ASP A 34 -6.64 -5.21 -13.04
CA ASP A 34 -6.27 -6.59 -12.73
C ASP A 34 -4.96 -6.97 -13.46
N GLU A 35 -3.85 -6.36 -13.07
CA GLU A 35 -2.54 -7.01 -13.13
C GLU A 35 -2.30 -7.66 -11.77
N ALA A 36 -1.44 -8.68 -11.69
CA ALA A 36 -0.97 -9.20 -10.41
C ALA A 36 -0.07 -8.14 -9.73
N VAL A 37 -0.69 -7.03 -9.32
CA VAL A 37 -0.11 -5.97 -8.49
C VAL A 37 0.21 -6.67 -7.19
N VAL A 38 1.49 -6.90 -6.91
CA VAL A 38 1.85 -7.27 -5.56
C VAL A 38 1.66 -6.03 -4.71
N ILE A 39 0.45 -5.89 -4.18
CA ILE A 39 0.03 -4.74 -3.37
C ILE A 39 0.92 -4.73 -2.13
N CYS A 40 1.68 -3.65 -1.97
CA CYS A 40 2.43 -3.44 -0.75
C CYS A 40 1.45 -3.30 0.42
N GLN A 41 1.43 -4.30 1.30
CA GLN A 41 0.46 -4.36 2.37
C GLN A 41 0.77 -3.31 3.45
N THR A 42 -0.29 -2.73 4.02
CA THR A 42 -0.16 -1.80 5.15
C THR A 42 0.57 -2.47 6.32
N GLY A 43 1.53 -1.76 6.91
CA GLY A 43 2.41 -2.28 7.96
C GLY A 43 3.67 -2.98 7.43
N TYR A 44 3.98 -2.83 6.14
CA TYR A 44 5.21 -3.33 5.54
C TYR A 44 5.93 -2.28 4.69
N VAL A 45 7.24 -2.45 4.59
CA VAL A 45 8.06 -1.87 3.52
C VAL A 45 8.27 -2.96 2.47
N CYS A 46 7.97 -2.64 1.23
CA CYS A 46 8.04 -3.56 0.12
C CYS A 46 9.19 -3.13 -0.79
N LEU A 47 10.06 -4.07 -1.12
CA LEU A 47 11.17 -3.86 -2.04
C LEU A 47 10.91 -4.73 -3.27
N GLN A 48 10.67 -4.12 -4.43
CA GLN A 48 10.49 -4.84 -5.68
C GLN A 48 11.85 -5.17 -6.30
N PRO A 49 12.28 -6.45 -6.36
CA PRO A 49 13.56 -6.80 -6.94
C PRO A 49 13.56 -6.58 -8.45
N LEU A 50 14.69 -6.12 -8.99
CA LEU A 50 14.86 -5.88 -10.43
C LEU A 50 14.65 -7.16 -11.28
N LEU A 51 15.09 -8.31 -10.76
CA LEU A 51 15.01 -9.60 -11.44
C LEU A 51 13.96 -10.55 -10.82
N GLY A 52 13.06 -10.03 -9.97
CA GLY A 52 12.09 -10.82 -9.23
C GLY A 52 10.65 -10.40 -9.50
N THR A 53 9.73 -11.36 -9.43
CA THR A 53 8.29 -11.11 -9.58
C THR A 53 7.60 -10.88 -8.23
N GLN A 54 8.26 -11.19 -7.12
CA GLN A 54 7.72 -11.05 -5.77
C GLN A 54 8.51 -9.98 -5.00
N PRO A 55 7.83 -8.99 -4.40
CA PRO A 55 8.47 -8.04 -3.52
C PRO A 55 8.92 -8.72 -2.23
N VAL A 56 10.05 -8.25 -1.74
CA VAL A 56 10.52 -8.56 -0.40
C VAL A 56 9.76 -7.68 0.58
N LEU A 57 9.12 -8.29 1.57
CA LEU A 57 8.34 -7.59 2.59
C LEU A 57 9.14 -7.51 3.88
N VAL A 58 9.28 -6.30 4.41
CA VAL A 58 9.90 -6.01 5.71
C VAL A 58 8.82 -5.44 6.62
N LYS A 59 8.57 -6.12 7.74
CA LYS A 59 7.50 -5.71 8.65
C LYS A 59 7.83 -4.39 9.34
N GLU A 60 6.80 -3.59 9.64
CA GLU A 60 6.94 -2.37 10.42
C GLU A 60 7.68 -2.63 11.74
N GLY A 61 8.70 -1.80 12.02
CA GLY A 61 9.60 -1.94 13.17
C GLY A 61 10.80 -2.86 12.93
N GLU A 62 10.79 -3.71 11.91
CA GLU A 62 11.90 -4.62 11.62
C GLU A 62 12.97 -4.01 10.72
N ARG A 63 14.18 -4.56 10.85
CA ARG A 63 15.32 -4.27 9.98
C ARG A 63 15.65 -5.52 9.16
N ALA A 64 15.88 -5.34 7.87
CA ALA A 64 16.40 -6.38 6.98
C ALA A 64 17.75 -5.97 6.40
N THR A 65 18.64 -6.94 6.27
CA THR A 65 19.97 -6.79 5.67
C THR A 65 20.15 -7.83 4.58
N PHE A 66 20.72 -7.41 3.45
CA PHE A 66 20.88 -8.22 2.24
C PHE A 66 22.36 -8.36 1.91
N ASN A 67 22.83 -9.60 1.81
CA ASN A 67 24.17 -9.95 1.34
C ASN A 67 24.08 -11.17 0.40
N PRO A 68 24.31 -11.00 -0.92
CA PRO A 68 24.69 -9.76 -1.61
C PRO A 68 23.59 -8.68 -1.57
N ALA A 69 23.94 -7.44 -1.92
CA ALA A 69 22.98 -6.33 -1.97
C ALA A 69 21.80 -6.66 -2.90
N LEU A 70 20.58 -6.36 -2.46
CA LEU A 70 19.38 -6.57 -3.25
C LEU A 70 19.24 -5.45 -4.28
N GLN A 71 19.15 -5.80 -5.56
CA GLN A 71 18.85 -4.84 -6.62
C GLN A 71 17.34 -4.66 -6.73
N VAL A 72 16.87 -3.43 -6.60
CA VAL A 72 15.44 -3.08 -6.58
C VAL A 72 15.14 -2.04 -7.64
N THR A 73 13.93 -2.07 -8.18
CA THR A 73 13.36 -1.04 -9.08
C THR A 73 12.43 -0.10 -8.34
N GLU A 74 11.83 -0.58 -7.24
CA GLU A 74 10.90 0.19 -6.42
C GLU A 74 11.06 -0.17 -4.94
N VAL A 75 10.94 0.84 -4.08
CA VAL A 75 10.74 0.67 -2.64
C VAL A 75 9.55 1.49 -2.19
N THR A 76 8.58 0.82 -1.56
CA THR A 76 7.35 1.42 -1.06
C THR A 76 7.21 1.20 0.43
N ASN A 77 6.96 2.27 1.19
CA ASN A 77 6.78 2.22 2.65
C ASN A 77 5.30 2.43 3.00
N MET A 78 4.58 1.34 3.26
CA MET A 78 3.19 1.38 3.75
C MET A 78 3.09 1.24 5.27
N THR A 79 4.17 1.59 5.98
CA THR A 79 4.22 1.62 7.45
C THR A 79 3.85 2.99 8.00
N ARG A 80 3.75 3.10 9.32
CA ARG A 80 3.51 4.36 10.04
C ARG A 80 4.78 5.13 10.39
N VAL A 81 5.96 4.56 10.14
CA VAL A 81 7.25 5.14 10.52
C VAL A 81 8.13 5.41 9.31
N THR A 82 9.04 6.38 9.42
CA THR A 82 10.04 6.60 8.38
C THR A 82 11.07 5.48 8.40
N TYR A 83 11.35 4.92 7.24
CA TYR A 83 12.41 3.94 7.06
C TYR A 83 13.65 4.60 6.45
N CYS A 84 14.81 4.06 6.79
CA CYS A 84 16.05 4.32 6.10
C CYS A 84 16.34 3.15 5.18
N VAL A 85 16.50 3.46 3.89
CA VAL A 85 17.01 2.53 2.88
C VAL A 85 18.46 2.91 2.62
N THR A 86 19.35 1.93 2.72
CA THR A 86 20.80 2.12 2.71
C THR A 86 21.43 1.13 1.74
N GLY A 87 22.33 1.61 0.90
CA GLY A 87 23.00 0.85 -0.15
C GLY A 87 23.74 1.77 -1.10
N GLY A 88 23.55 1.58 -2.42
CA GLY A 88 24.18 2.44 -3.43
C GLY A 88 23.82 3.92 -3.27
N LEU A 89 22.58 4.19 -2.85
CA LEU A 89 22.13 5.49 -2.35
C LEU A 89 21.45 5.30 -1.01
N SER A 90 21.66 6.24 -0.09
CA SER A 90 21.04 6.23 1.23
C SER A 90 20.01 7.33 1.32
N TYR A 91 18.78 6.96 1.66
CA TYR A 91 17.66 7.89 1.69
C TYR A 91 16.63 7.51 2.74
N GLY A 92 15.86 8.52 3.14
CA GLY A 92 14.68 8.33 3.96
C GLY A 92 13.46 8.06 3.11
N LEU A 93 12.68 7.05 3.50
CA LEU A 93 11.40 6.76 2.92
C LEU A 93 10.29 7.05 3.94
N PRO A 94 9.55 8.17 3.81
CA PRO A 94 8.48 8.50 4.75
C PRO A 94 7.31 7.51 4.68
N PRO A 95 6.41 7.49 5.69
CA PRO A 95 5.16 6.74 5.63
C PRO A 95 4.34 7.06 4.37
N GLY A 96 3.85 6.02 3.69
CA GLY A 96 3.14 6.12 2.41
C GLY A 96 4.02 6.53 1.22
N GLY A 97 5.34 6.65 1.42
CA GLY A 97 6.28 7.07 0.39
C GLY A 97 6.68 5.91 -0.53
N THR A 98 6.85 6.21 -1.81
CA THR A 98 7.32 5.27 -2.84
C THR A 98 8.48 5.90 -3.59
N GLN A 99 9.50 5.11 -3.89
CA GLN A 99 10.61 5.48 -4.76
C GLN A 99 10.75 4.46 -5.87
N THR A 100 10.79 4.94 -7.12
CA THR A 100 10.81 4.11 -8.34
C THR A 100 12.06 4.43 -9.16
N TRP A 101 13.18 3.82 -8.81
CA TRP A 101 14.40 3.81 -9.61
C TRP A 101 15.28 2.63 -9.22
N ASP A 102 16.17 2.24 -10.14
CA ASP A 102 17.11 1.15 -9.91
C ASP A 102 18.14 1.52 -8.84
N SER A 103 18.19 0.75 -7.76
CA SER A 103 19.14 0.95 -6.67
C SER A 103 19.56 -0.37 -6.06
N SER A 104 20.79 -0.42 -5.55
CA SER A 104 21.21 -1.49 -4.65
C SER A 104 20.83 -1.15 -3.21
N VAL A 105 20.26 -2.13 -2.50
CA VAL A 105 19.86 -2.03 -1.10
C VAL A 105 20.63 -3.06 -0.28
N ASN A 106 21.39 -2.59 0.69
CA ASN A 106 22.11 -3.43 1.65
C ASN A 106 21.32 -3.59 2.94
N THR A 107 20.70 -2.52 3.43
CA THR A 107 19.93 -2.54 4.67
C THR A 107 18.71 -1.64 4.55
N VAL A 108 17.62 -2.09 5.15
CA VAL A 108 16.40 -1.31 5.34
C VAL A 108 15.95 -1.44 6.78
N GLY A 109 15.62 -0.34 7.45
CA GLY A 109 15.14 -0.39 8.83
C GLY A 109 14.54 0.94 9.30
N PRO A 110 13.87 0.95 10.46
CA PRO A 110 13.24 2.15 11.00
C PRO A 110 14.30 3.22 11.26
N ARG A 111 13.98 4.47 10.98
CA ARG A 111 14.87 5.59 11.27
C ARG A 111 14.99 5.78 12.79
N PRO A 112 16.20 5.70 13.37
CA PRO A 112 16.38 5.74 14.83
C PRO A 112 16.23 7.13 15.47
N GLY A 113 16.16 8.22 14.70
CA GLY A 113 16.01 9.57 15.22
C GLY A 113 15.97 10.66 14.14
N PRO A 114 15.91 11.95 14.53
CA PRO A 114 16.00 13.06 13.58
C PRO A 114 17.42 13.15 13.03
N GLY A 115 17.61 12.72 11.78
CA GLY A 115 18.91 12.69 11.12
C GLY A 115 18.83 12.09 9.72
N ALA A 116 19.92 12.20 8.96
CA ALA A 116 20.06 11.56 7.66
C ALA A 116 20.15 10.03 7.80
N CYS A 117 19.71 9.30 6.77
CA CYS A 117 19.95 7.87 6.69
C CYS A 117 21.41 7.66 6.26
N LEU A 118 22.24 7.19 7.19
CA LEU A 118 23.65 6.93 6.96
C LEU A 118 23.85 5.46 6.61
N ALA A 119 24.61 5.18 5.55
CA ALA A 119 25.09 3.85 5.18
C ALA A 119 26.12 3.31 6.16
#